data_AF-A0A3D1RBH8-F1
#
_entry.id   AF-A0A3D1RBH8-F1
#
_cell.length_a   1.000
_cell.length_b   1.000
_cell.length_c   1.000
_cell.angle_alpha   90.00
_cell.angle_beta   90.00
_cell.angle_gamma   90.00
#
_symmetry.space_group_name_H-M   'P 1'
#
loop_
_entity.id
_entity.type
_entity.pdbx_description
1 polymer ?
#
loop_
_entity_poly.entity_id
_entity_poly.type
_entity_poly.pdbx_seq_one_letter_code
_entity_poly.pdbx_strand_id
1 'polypeptide(L)'
;MVISLKRARNRLHVKLEDRARLAFINKDYALALRAAQGAVRCRPDCSHGRILLGDVLCALGMEAAALKAYHQARRLAPERSEPYWAISSIHLLAGRWRDALRYLDLAKQRLKRGDGPLYEWIAEDRAVALLKLGRVEEALDSVRWGLKRRPKQARLLELRAELKTRGRPRLQLVVDPTRDGSRAR
;
A
#
# COMPACT_ATOMS: atom_id res chain seq x y z
N MET A 1 14.58 37.79 -16.90
CA MET A 1 13.61 36.92 -17.63
C MET A 1 13.54 35.47 -17.09
N VAL A 2 14.66 34.82 -16.76
CA VAL A 2 14.73 33.39 -16.34
C VAL A 2 13.98 33.07 -15.02
N ILE A 3 13.99 33.97 -14.03
CA ILE A 3 13.31 33.76 -12.73
C ILE A 3 11.78 33.72 -12.88
N SER A 4 11.22 34.52 -13.80
CA SER A 4 9.78 34.58 -14.07
C SER A 4 9.27 33.28 -14.70
N LEU A 5 10.02 32.74 -15.66
CA LEU A 5 9.74 31.44 -16.30
C LEU A 5 9.81 30.27 -15.31
N LYS A 6 10.80 30.25 -14.41
CA LYS A 6 10.93 29.22 -13.36
C LYS A 6 9.76 29.26 -12.37
N ARG A 7 9.30 30.45 -11.98
CA ARG A 7 8.12 30.64 -11.11
C ARG A 7 6.80 30.27 -11.82
N ALA A 8 6.65 30.59 -13.10
CA ALA A 8 5.48 30.20 -13.89
C ALA A 8 5.40 28.68 -14.07
N ARG A 9 6.52 28.04 -14.39
CA ARG A 9 6.67 26.57 -14.48
C ARG A 9 6.41 25.89 -13.12
N ASN A 10 6.83 26.52 -12.01
CA ASN A 10 6.49 26.07 -10.67
C ASN A 10 4.98 26.17 -10.36
N ARG A 11 4.26 27.18 -10.83
CA ARG A 11 2.80 27.24 -10.62
C ARG A 11 2.04 26.27 -11.52
N LEU A 12 2.59 25.95 -12.69
CA LEU A 12 1.96 25.06 -13.65
C LEU A 12 2.01 23.59 -13.23
N HIS A 13 3.13 23.09 -12.68
CA HIS A 13 3.19 21.68 -12.27
C HIS A 13 2.21 21.38 -11.14
N VAL A 14 2.07 22.26 -10.14
CA VAL A 14 1.11 22.08 -9.02
C VAL A 14 -0.32 21.96 -9.56
N LYS A 15 -0.72 22.87 -10.47
CA LYS A 15 -2.04 22.80 -11.11
C LYS A 15 -2.26 21.51 -11.89
N LEU A 16 -1.21 20.99 -12.55
CA LEU A 16 -1.28 19.73 -13.30
C LEU A 16 -1.33 18.51 -12.38
N GLU A 17 -0.61 18.53 -11.25
CA GLU A 17 -0.67 17.50 -10.22
C GLU A 17 -2.05 17.45 -9.57
N ASP A 18 -2.61 18.61 -9.21
CA ASP A 18 -3.97 18.72 -8.65
C ASP A 18 -5.03 18.24 -9.66
N ARG A 19 -4.91 18.66 -10.92
CA ARG A 19 -5.81 18.21 -11.99
C ARG A 19 -5.71 16.69 -12.20
N ALA A 20 -4.50 16.15 -12.18
CA ALA A 20 -4.29 14.71 -12.31
C ALA A 20 -4.96 13.95 -11.16
N ARG A 21 -4.76 14.43 -9.92
CA ARG A 21 -5.35 13.82 -8.71
C ARG A 21 -6.88 13.88 -8.74
N LEU A 22 -7.47 15.03 -9.07
CA LEU A 22 -8.92 15.20 -9.13
C LEU A 22 -9.54 14.33 -10.23
N ALA A 23 -8.93 14.33 -11.42
CA ALA A 23 -9.38 13.47 -12.51
C ALA A 23 -9.29 11.98 -12.15
N PHE A 24 -8.22 11.58 -11.45
CA PHE A 24 -8.05 10.21 -10.97
C PHE A 24 -9.13 9.80 -9.96
N ILE A 25 -9.44 10.67 -8.98
CA ILE A 25 -10.53 10.43 -8.01
C ILE A 25 -11.88 10.28 -8.73
N ASN A 26 -12.10 11.09 -9.77
CA ASN A 26 -13.31 11.04 -10.59
C ASN A 26 -13.31 9.91 -11.63
N LYS A 27 -12.26 9.05 -11.65
CA LYS A 27 -12.07 7.94 -12.60
C LYS A 27 -11.98 8.39 -14.07
N ASP A 28 -11.76 9.67 -14.34
CA ASP A 28 -11.40 10.15 -15.68
C ASP A 28 -9.90 9.91 -15.91
N TYR A 29 -9.56 8.64 -16.17
CA TYR A 29 -8.17 8.22 -16.34
C TYR A 29 -7.50 8.84 -17.57
N ALA A 30 -8.27 9.19 -18.60
CA ALA A 30 -7.72 9.84 -19.80
C ALA A 30 -7.26 11.28 -19.49
N LEU A 31 -8.05 12.03 -18.71
CA LEU A 31 -7.62 13.34 -18.24
C LEU A 31 -6.50 13.24 -17.21
N ALA A 32 -6.60 12.29 -16.28
CA ALA A 32 -5.60 12.07 -15.24
C ALA A 32 -4.23 11.76 -15.86
N LEU A 33 -4.18 10.91 -16.89
CA LEU A 33 -2.95 10.54 -17.57
C LEU A 33 -2.32 11.74 -18.28
N ARG A 34 -3.11 12.51 -19.03
CA ARG A 34 -2.63 13.72 -19.71
C ARG A 34 -2.08 14.74 -18.74
N ALA A 35 -2.77 14.96 -17.62
CA ALA A 35 -2.35 15.89 -16.58
C ALA A 35 -1.08 15.41 -15.85
N ALA A 36 -1.00 14.13 -15.47
CA ALA A 36 0.17 13.55 -14.82
C ALA A 36 1.42 13.59 -15.71
N GLN A 37 1.28 13.24 -16.99
CA GLN A 37 2.38 13.38 -17.97
C GLN A 37 2.80 14.85 -18.13
N GLY A 38 1.83 15.78 -18.13
CA GLY A 38 2.09 17.21 -18.13
C GLY A 38 2.90 17.67 -16.91
N ALA A 39 2.53 17.20 -15.71
CA ALA A 39 3.24 17.48 -14.47
C ALA A 39 4.70 16.99 -14.55
N VAL A 40 4.92 15.76 -15.02
CA VAL A 40 6.27 15.19 -15.20
C VAL A 40 7.09 15.97 -16.24
N ARG A 41 6.50 16.41 -17.35
CA ARG A 41 7.20 17.27 -18.33
C ARG A 41 7.56 18.63 -17.73
N CYS A 42 6.66 19.21 -16.94
CA CYS A 42 6.90 20.47 -16.25
C CYS A 42 8.00 20.32 -15.19
N ARG A 43 8.03 19.24 -14.41
CA ARG A 43 9.10 18.98 -13.44
C ARG A 43 9.59 17.53 -13.51
N PRO A 44 10.57 17.26 -14.39
CA PRO A 44 11.19 15.94 -14.51
C PRO A 44 12.04 15.57 -13.30
N ASP A 45 12.23 16.44 -12.33
CA ASP A 45 12.95 16.20 -11.07
C ASP A 45 12.01 16.01 -9.88
N CYS A 46 10.69 16.15 -10.07
CA CYS A 46 9.71 15.97 -9.01
C CYS A 46 9.36 14.48 -8.85
N SER A 47 9.42 13.97 -7.62
CA SER A 47 8.98 12.60 -7.30
C SER A 47 7.45 12.49 -7.34
N HIS A 48 6.74 13.54 -6.93
CA HIS A 48 5.28 13.51 -6.75
C HIS A 48 4.53 13.36 -8.08
N GLY A 49 4.87 14.14 -9.10
CA GLY A 49 4.31 13.95 -10.44
C GLY A 49 4.53 12.55 -11.02
N ARG A 50 5.63 11.87 -10.64
CA ARG A 50 5.88 10.48 -11.05
C ARG A 50 5.08 9.44 -10.29
N ILE A 51 4.81 9.69 -9.00
CA ILE A 51 3.91 8.85 -8.22
C ILE A 51 2.51 8.92 -8.83
N LEU A 52 2.00 10.13 -9.08
CA LEU A 52 0.69 10.32 -9.73
C LEU A 52 0.63 9.65 -11.11
N LEU A 53 1.69 9.76 -11.92
CA LEU A 53 1.75 9.05 -13.19
C LEU A 53 1.70 7.53 -12.99
N GLY A 54 2.42 7.00 -12.00
CA GLY A 54 2.38 5.59 -11.64
C GLY A 54 0.98 5.13 -11.23
N ASP A 55 0.28 5.91 -10.39
CA ASP A 55 -1.06 5.59 -9.88
C ASP A 55 -2.07 5.49 -11.03
N VAL A 56 -2.03 6.46 -11.95
CA VAL A 56 -2.88 6.46 -13.14
C VAL A 56 -2.57 5.28 -14.05
N LEU A 57 -1.29 4.99 -14.30
CA LEU A 57 -0.89 3.85 -15.14
C LEU A 57 -1.29 2.52 -14.51
N CYS A 58 -1.22 2.40 -13.18
CA CYS A 58 -1.66 1.22 -12.46
C CYS A 58 -3.17 1.01 -12.60
N ALA A 59 -3.97 2.07 -12.46
CA ALA A 59 -5.42 1.99 -12.66
C ALA A 59 -5.84 1.66 -14.10
N LEU A 60 -4.98 1.99 -15.08
CA LEU A 60 -5.14 1.61 -16.49
C LEU A 60 -4.62 0.20 -16.81
N GLY A 61 -4.14 -0.56 -15.82
CA GLY A 61 -3.59 -1.91 -16.02
C GLY A 61 -2.20 -1.92 -16.68
N MET A 62 -1.55 -0.76 -16.84
CA MET A 62 -0.23 -0.64 -17.46
C MET A 62 0.89 -0.88 -16.44
N GLU A 63 0.95 -2.09 -15.88
CA GLU A 63 1.82 -2.46 -14.74
C GLU A 63 3.30 -2.09 -14.97
N ALA A 64 3.86 -2.50 -16.11
CA ALA A 64 5.28 -2.25 -16.41
C ALA A 64 5.61 -0.74 -16.48
N ALA A 65 4.69 0.06 -17.02
CA ALA A 65 4.85 1.51 -17.09
C ALA A 65 4.71 2.15 -15.70
N ALA A 66 3.78 1.66 -14.88
CA ALA A 66 3.61 2.10 -13.50
C ALA A 66 4.87 1.82 -12.65
N LEU A 67 5.40 0.59 -12.71
CA LEU A 67 6.66 0.23 -12.04
C LEU A 67 7.82 1.14 -12.46
N LYS A 68 7.94 1.45 -13.75
CA LYS A 68 8.96 2.38 -14.25
C LYS A 68 8.81 3.77 -13.63
N ALA A 69 7.58 4.28 -13.54
CA ALA A 69 7.29 5.58 -12.93
C ALA A 69 7.61 5.58 -11.43
N TYR A 70 7.19 4.56 -10.67
CA TYR A 70 7.48 4.45 -9.24
C TYR A 70 8.97 4.26 -8.95
N HIS A 71 9.69 3.47 -9.76
CA HIS A 71 11.14 3.33 -9.63
C HIS A 71 11.87 4.65 -9.87
N GLN A 72 11.41 5.45 -10.83
CA GLN A 72 11.94 6.80 -11.02
C GLN A 72 11.60 7.72 -9.84
N ALA A 73 10.37 7.68 -9.32
CA ALA A 73 9.99 8.46 -8.14
C ALA A 73 10.87 8.11 -6.93
N ARG A 74 11.11 6.81 -6.70
CA ARG A 74 12.03 6.29 -5.68
C ARG A 74 13.46 6.81 -5.86
N ARG A 75 13.97 6.89 -7.09
CA ARG A 75 15.33 7.42 -7.33
C ARG A 75 15.47 8.90 -7.00
N LEU A 76 14.40 9.68 -7.18
CA LEU A 76 14.40 11.12 -6.94
C LEU A 76 14.22 11.48 -5.48
N ALA A 77 13.43 10.68 -4.76
CA ALA A 77 13.16 10.86 -3.34
C ALA A 77 13.25 9.51 -2.61
N PRO A 78 14.49 9.00 -2.41
CA PRO A 78 14.71 7.67 -1.81
C PRO A 78 14.21 7.55 -0.38
N GLU A 79 13.97 8.66 0.30
CA GLU A 79 13.46 8.78 1.66
C GLU A 79 11.93 8.80 1.77
N ARG A 80 11.19 8.88 0.64
CA ARG A 80 9.72 8.80 0.65
C ARG A 80 9.28 7.35 0.73
N SER A 81 8.34 7.05 1.62
CA SER A 81 7.74 5.72 1.82
C SER A 81 6.80 5.31 0.68
N GLU A 82 6.04 6.25 0.14
CA GLU A 82 4.97 6.06 -0.83
C GLU A 82 5.36 5.28 -2.11
N PRO A 83 6.49 5.57 -2.82
CA PRO A 83 6.88 4.76 -3.99
C PRO A 83 7.18 3.29 -3.67
N TYR A 84 7.71 3.00 -2.48
CA TYR A 84 8.01 1.62 -2.08
C TYR A 84 6.72 0.85 -1.79
N TRP A 85 5.77 1.49 -1.13
CA TRP A 85 4.43 0.91 -0.92
C TRP A 85 3.74 0.65 -2.27
N ALA A 86 3.74 1.62 -3.19
CA ALA A 86 3.11 1.45 -4.50
C ALA A 86 3.72 0.29 -5.31
N ILE A 87 5.05 0.15 -5.30
CA ILE A 87 5.72 -1.00 -5.92
C ILE A 87 5.29 -2.31 -5.23
N SER A 88 5.18 -2.33 -3.90
CA SER A 88 4.72 -3.52 -3.19
C SER A 88 3.30 -3.94 -3.56
N SER A 89 2.40 -2.98 -3.75
CA SER A 89 1.01 -3.23 -4.16
C SER A 89 0.95 -3.96 -5.51
N ILE A 90 1.79 -3.53 -6.46
CA ILE A 90 1.94 -4.24 -7.75
C ILE A 90 2.43 -5.68 -7.55
N HIS A 91 3.40 -5.91 -6.67
CA HIS A 91 3.85 -7.28 -6.36
C HIS A 91 2.78 -8.13 -5.68
N LEU A 92 1.92 -7.54 -4.84
CA LEU A 92 0.78 -8.24 -4.23
C LEU A 92 -0.21 -8.71 -5.29
N LEU A 93 -0.58 -7.82 -6.21
CA LEU A 93 -1.51 -8.15 -7.31
C LEU A 93 -0.95 -9.27 -8.20
N ALA A 94 0.37 -9.28 -8.41
CA ALA A 94 1.06 -10.33 -9.14
C ALA A 94 1.31 -11.62 -8.33
N GLY A 95 0.85 -11.71 -7.08
CA GLY A 95 1.06 -12.87 -6.21
C GLY A 95 2.52 -13.08 -5.76
N ARG A 96 3.39 -12.09 -5.95
CA ARG A 96 4.81 -12.12 -5.57
C ARG A 96 4.97 -11.68 -4.11
N TRP A 97 4.44 -12.48 -3.19
CA TRP A 97 4.30 -12.13 -1.76
C TRP A 97 5.62 -11.78 -1.07
N ARG A 98 6.70 -12.50 -1.40
CA ARG A 98 8.04 -12.24 -0.82
C ARG A 98 8.63 -10.90 -1.28
N ASP A 99 8.46 -10.57 -2.56
CA ASP A 99 8.90 -9.28 -3.09
C ASP A 99 8.06 -8.12 -2.53
N ALA A 100 6.74 -8.31 -2.44
CA ALA A 100 5.85 -7.36 -1.80
C ALA A 100 6.31 -7.05 -0.36
N LEU A 101 6.61 -8.08 0.44
CA LEU A 101 7.10 -7.89 1.81
C LEU A 101 8.41 -7.11 1.89
N ARG A 102 9.38 -7.40 1.01
CA ARG A 102 10.62 -6.63 0.93
C ARG A 102 10.35 -5.14 0.70
N TYR A 103 9.45 -4.82 -0.23
CA TYR A 103 9.11 -3.42 -0.52
C TYR A 103 8.29 -2.78 0.61
N LEU A 104 7.43 -3.53 1.29
CA LEU A 104 6.70 -3.05 2.48
C LEU A 104 7.63 -2.79 3.66
N ASP A 105 8.67 -3.61 3.86
CA ASP A 105 9.72 -3.35 4.86
C ASP A 105 10.45 -2.04 4.57
N LEU A 106 10.85 -1.83 3.30
CA LEU A 106 11.49 -0.60 2.86
C LEU A 106 10.58 0.63 3.02
N ALA A 107 9.29 0.49 2.71
CA ALA A 107 8.30 1.54 2.90
C ALA A 107 8.16 1.88 4.38
N LYS A 108 8.02 0.86 5.25
CA LYS A 108 7.89 1.01 6.70
C LYS A 108 9.10 1.71 7.33
N GLN A 109 10.31 1.40 6.90
CA GLN A 109 11.56 2.05 7.36
C GLN A 109 11.64 3.55 7.01
N ARG A 110 10.87 3.99 6.01
CA ARG A 110 10.88 5.37 5.49
C ARG A 110 9.68 6.20 5.93
N LEU A 111 8.79 5.63 6.73
CA LEU A 111 7.61 6.33 7.22
C LEU A 111 8.01 7.53 8.08
N LYS A 112 7.48 8.70 7.72
CA LYS A 112 7.65 9.94 8.48
C LYS A 112 6.39 10.25 9.27
N ARG A 113 6.54 11.00 10.36
CA ARG A 113 5.41 11.60 11.07
C ARG A 113 4.62 12.46 10.07
N GLY A 114 3.36 12.13 9.83
CA GLY A 114 2.52 12.81 8.85
C GLY A 114 2.19 11.99 7.59
N ASP A 115 2.78 10.79 7.41
CA ASP A 115 2.47 9.86 6.31
C ASP A 115 1.07 9.20 6.43
N GLY A 116 0.08 9.93 6.97
CA GLY A 116 -1.34 9.64 7.03
C GLY A 116 -1.72 8.15 7.00
N PRO A 117 -2.47 7.70 5.97
CA PRO A 117 -3.00 6.34 5.90
C PRO A 117 -1.98 5.26 5.52
N LEU A 118 -0.74 5.64 5.14
CA LEU A 118 0.29 4.67 4.73
C LEU A 118 0.66 3.71 5.86
N TYR A 119 0.54 4.13 7.13
CA TYR A 119 0.71 3.22 8.27
C TYR A 119 -0.27 2.05 8.20
N GLU A 120 -1.51 2.33 7.82
CA GLU A 120 -2.58 1.34 7.83
C GLU A 120 -2.54 0.48 6.56
N TRP A 121 -2.27 1.08 5.41
CA TRP A 121 -2.09 0.34 4.14
C TRP A 121 -0.88 -0.60 4.21
N ILE A 122 0.26 -0.14 4.73
CA ILE A 122 1.43 -1.01 4.91
C ILE A 122 1.12 -2.13 5.90
N ALA A 123 0.39 -1.85 6.99
CA ALA A 123 0.02 -2.89 7.95
C ALA A 123 -0.87 -3.97 7.33
N GLU A 124 -1.88 -3.55 6.57
CA GLU A 124 -2.81 -4.42 5.86
C GLU A 124 -2.10 -5.26 4.80
N ASP A 125 -1.36 -4.62 3.89
CA ASP A 125 -0.67 -5.28 2.79
C ASP A 125 0.36 -6.30 3.29
N ARG A 126 1.05 -6.00 4.38
CA ARG A 126 1.95 -6.95 5.04
C ARG A 126 1.19 -8.13 5.61
N ALA A 127 0.08 -7.87 6.31
CA ALA A 127 -0.74 -8.93 6.89
C ALA A 127 -1.27 -9.88 5.82
N VAL A 128 -1.73 -9.34 4.69
CA VAL A 128 -2.17 -10.11 3.52
C VAL A 128 -1.03 -10.95 2.95
N ALA A 129 0.14 -10.36 2.69
CA ALA A 129 1.28 -11.10 2.15
C ALA A 129 1.79 -12.19 3.10
N LEU A 130 1.86 -11.90 4.40
CA LEU A 130 2.28 -12.87 5.43
C LEU A 130 1.27 -14.01 5.55
N LEU A 131 -0.02 -13.71 5.50
CA LEU A 131 -1.07 -14.73 5.47
C LEU A 131 -0.96 -15.65 4.26
N LYS A 132 -0.70 -15.10 3.07
CA LYS A 132 -0.48 -15.89 1.84
C LYS A 132 0.77 -16.77 1.91
N LEU A 133 1.73 -16.41 2.76
CA LEU A 133 2.92 -17.21 3.06
C LEU A 133 2.75 -18.15 4.27
N GLY A 134 1.56 -18.22 4.88
CA GLY A 134 1.29 -19.05 6.06
C GLY A 134 1.88 -18.50 7.38
N ARG A 135 2.40 -17.27 7.38
CA ARG A 135 3.08 -16.64 8.53
C ARG A 135 2.07 -15.86 9.38
N VAL A 136 1.13 -16.56 10.00
CA VAL A 136 -0.05 -15.97 10.66
C VAL A 136 0.33 -15.07 11.84
N GLU A 137 1.29 -15.47 12.68
CA GLU A 137 1.70 -14.67 13.84
C GLU A 137 2.31 -13.32 13.44
N GLU A 138 3.15 -13.31 12.40
CA GLU A 138 3.74 -12.08 11.89
C GLU A 138 2.70 -11.19 11.19
N ALA A 139 1.67 -11.78 10.60
CA ALA A 139 0.53 -11.05 10.08
C ALA A 139 -0.21 -10.33 11.22
N LEU A 140 -0.44 -11.02 12.35
CA LEU A 140 -1.02 -10.42 13.57
C LEU A 140 -0.15 -9.31 14.14
N ASP A 141 1.19 -9.45 14.12
CA ASP A 141 2.12 -8.38 14.50
C ASP A 141 1.97 -7.14 13.60
N SER A 142 1.86 -7.35 12.29
CA SER A 142 1.68 -6.26 11.33
C SER A 142 0.37 -5.50 11.58
N VAL A 143 -0.72 -6.23 11.83
CA VAL A 143 -2.02 -5.63 12.19
C VAL A 143 -1.97 -4.89 13.52
N ARG A 144 -1.35 -5.49 14.56
CA ARG A 144 -1.16 -4.83 15.87
C ARG A 144 -0.39 -3.53 15.74
N TRP A 145 0.66 -3.52 14.92
CA TRP A 145 1.45 -2.32 14.64
C TRP A 145 0.62 -1.20 14.00
N GLY A 146 -0.22 -1.52 13.00
CA GLY A 146 -1.11 -0.54 12.37
C GLY A 146 -2.17 0.01 13.33
N LEU A 147 -2.82 -0.87 14.09
CA LEU A 147 -3.84 -0.48 15.09
C LEU A 147 -3.27 0.36 16.24
N LYS A 148 -1.98 0.23 16.58
CA LYS A 148 -1.34 1.14 17.55
C LYS A 148 -1.38 2.60 17.08
N ARG A 149 -1.42 2.85 15.76
CA ARG A 149 -1.51 4.21 15.19
C ARG A 149 -2.93 4.66 14.94
N ARG A 150 -3.78 3.76 14.44
CA ARG A 150 -5.23 4.00 14.28
C ARG A 150 -6.02 2.86 14.94
N PRO A 151 -6.36 2.99 16.23
CA PRO A 151 -7.03 1.92 16.97
C PRO A 151 -8.41 1.52 16.42
N LYS A 152 -9.06 2.40 15.67
CA LYS A 152 -10.41 2.22 15.12
C LYS A 152 -10.43 1.99 13.61
N GLN A 153 -9.30 1.61 12.99
CA GLN A 153 -9.27 1.31 11.56
C GLN A 153 -10.00 -0.03 11.31
N ALA A 154 -11.15 0.03 10.65
CA ALA A 154 -12.09 -1.09 10.53
C ALA A 154 -11.46 -2.31 9.84
N ARG A 155 -10.76 -2.09 8.73
CA ARG A 155 -10.16 -3.14 7.92
C ARG A 155 -9.11 -3.98 8.66
N LEU A 156 -8.32 -3.35 9.51
CA LEU A 156 -7.32 -3.97 10.36
C LEU A 156 -7.97 -4.72 11.52
N LEU A 157 -9.10 -4.24 12.05
CA LEU A 157 -9.88 -4.98 13.04
C LEU A 157 -10.49 -6.26 12.45
N GLU A 158 -11.02 -6.19 11.23
CA GLU A 158 -11.51 -7.35 10.47
C GLU A 158 -10.39 -8.36 10.22
N LEU A 159 -9.25 -7.92 9.67
CA LEU A 159 -8.09 -8.79 9.43
C LEU A 159 -7.59 -9.42 10.74
N ARG A 160 -7.59 -8.69 11.85
CA ARG A 160 -7.24 -9.25 13.17
C ARG A 160 -8.18 -10.40 13.56
N ALA A 161 -9.49 -10.25 13.33
CA ALA A 161 -10.47 -11.27 13.64
C ALA A 161 -10.26 -12.52 12.76
N GLU A 162 -10.07 -12.33 11.44
CA GLU A 162 -9.78 -13.41 10.49
C GLU A 162 -8.48 -14.17 10.85
N LEU A 163 -7.41 -13.44 11.16
CA LEU A 163 -6.13 -14.06 11.50
C LEU A 163 -6.21 -14.86 12.81
N LYS A 164 -6.99 -14.40 13.80
CA LYS A 164 -7.20 -15.13 15.05
C LYS A 164 -8.00 -16.42 14.87
N THR A 165 -8.93 -16.49 13.92
CA THR A 165 -9.65 -17.74 13.65
C THR A 165 -8.77 -18.75 12.93
N ARG A 166 -7.89 -18.28 12.03
CA ARG A 166 -6.92 -19.14 11.32
C ARG A 166 -5.73 -19.58 12.16
N GLY A 167 -5.28 -18.74 13.10
CA GLY A 167 -4.16 -19.02 14.00
C GLY A 167 -4.53 -19.82 15.25
N ARG A 168 -5.83 -20.04 15.50
CA ARG A 168 -6.23 -21.03 16.49
C ARG A 168 -5.76 -22.39 15.99
N PRO A 169 -4.91 -23.12 16.73
CA PRO A 169 -4.77 -24.55 16.45
C PRO A 169 -6.19 -25.12 16.43
N ARG A 170 -6.52 -25.96 15.43
CA ARG A 170 -7.73 -26.77 15.52
C ARG A 170 -7.65 -27.41 16.91
N LEU A 171 -8.48 -26.95 17.84
CA LEU A 171 -8.81 -27.74 19.00
C LEU A 171 -9.36 -29.01 18.37
N GLN A 172 -8.51 -30.04 18.25
CA GLN A 172 -9.02 -31.39 18.22
C GLN A 172 -9.90 -31.40 19.46
N LEU A 173 -11.22 -31.37 19.24
CA LEU A 173 -12.15 -31.83 20.23
C LEU A 173 -11.63 -33.22 20.57
N VAL A 174 -10.84 -33.31 21.64
CA VAL A 174 -10.61 -34.55 22.34
C VAL A 174 -11.99 -34.85 22.89
N VAL A 175 -12.81 -35.49 22.06
CA VAL A 175 -14.01 -36.17 22.52
C VAL A 175 -13.44 -37.31 23.33
N ASP A 176 -13.29 -37.08 24.63
CA ASP A 176 -12.86 -38.11 25.56
C ASP A 176 -13.93 -39.22 25.52
N PRO A 177 -13.66 -40.39 24.92
CA PRO A 177 -14.68 -41.42 24.73
C PRO A 177 -15.11 -42.06 26.06
N THR A 178 -14.43 -41.71 27.17
CA THR A 178 -14.64 -42.32 28.48
C THR A 178 -15.78 -41.69 29.28
N ARG A 179 -16.47 -40.68 28.74
CA ARG A 179 -17.60 -40.03 29.41
C ARG A 179 -18.97 -40.65 29.10
N ASP A 180 -19.02 -41.83 28.49
CA ASP A 180 -20.21 -42.68 28.47
C ASP A 180 -19.97 -43.90 29.36
N GLY A 181 -20.33 -43.77 30.62
CA GLY A 181 -20.06 -44.78 31.64
C GLY A 181 -20.83 -44.49 32.90
N SER A 182 -21.98 -45.15 33.03
CA SER A 182 -22.67 -45.46 34.28
C SER A 182 -23.43 -44.34 35.01
N ARG A 183 -24.73 -44.23 34.71
CA ARG A 183 -25.77 -44.20 35.75
C ARG A 183 -26.92 -45.12 35.36
N ALA A 184 -26.69 -46.41 35.52
CA ALA A 184 -27.74 -47.35 35.87
C ALA A 184 -27.65 -47.57 37.38
N ARG A 185 -28.65 -47.08 38.11
CA ARG A 185 -29.26 -47.64 39.32
C ARG A 185 -30.41 -46.73 39.74
#